data_AF-A0A9J6ZC62-F1
#
_entry.id   AF-A0A9J6ZC62-F1
#
_cell.length_a   1.000
_cell.length_b   1.000
_cell.length_c   1.000
_cell.angle_alpha   90.00
_cell.angle_beta   90.00
_cell.angle_gamma   90.00
#
_symmetry.space_group_name_H-M   'P 1'
#
loop_
_entity.id
_entity.type
_entity.pdbx_description
1 polymer ?
#
loop_
_entity_poly.entity_id
_entity_poly.type
_entity_poly.pdbx_seq_one_letter_code
_entity_poly.pdbx_strand_id
1 'polypeptide(L)'
;MKKITMTFGILILLVTLTACNIKNSSYTVLDGKEYKYKLELTGTLPNASQESKYTILTNDNTLTFEKVAKSIYSSNSKDSDGIDYYLLLNE
;
A
#
# COMPACT_ATOMS: atom_id res chain seq x y z
N MET A 1 -14.99 -30.58 -43.41
CA MET A 1 -13.68 -30.10 -42.92
C MET A 1 -13.33 -28.89 -43.78
N LYS A 2 -12.98 -27.69 -43.33
CA LYS A 2 -12.16 -27.23 -42.21
C LYS A 2 -12.63 -25.81 -41.83
N LYS A 3 -12.45 -25.47 -40.57
CA LYS A 3 -12.97 -24.31 -39.84
C LYS A 3 -12.50 -22.98 -40.48
N ILE A 4 -13.44 -22.07 -40.77
CA ILE A 4 -13.13 -20.68 -41.14
C ILE A 4 -12.82 -19.90 -39.86
N THR A 5 -11.68 -19.22 -39.91
CA THR A 5 -10.86 -18.81 -38.79
C THR A 5 -11.45 -17.63 -38.02
N MET A 6 -11.76 -17.88 -36.75
CA MET A 6 -12.20 -16.93 -35.74
C MET A 6 -10.98 -16.24 -35.11
N THR A 7 -10.30 -15.34 -35.83
CA THR A 7 -9.08 -14.66 -35.32
C THR A 7 -9.08 -13.13 -35.44
N PHE A 8 -10.22 -12.49 -35.74
CA PHE A 8 -10.31 -11.01 -35.67
C PHE A 8 -10.76 -10.49 -34.29
N GLY A 9 -11.45 -11.30 -33.48
CA GLY A 9 -11.92 -10.87 -32.14
C GLY A 9 -10.82 -10.82 -31.08
N ILE A 10 -9.77 -11.65 -31.21
CA ILE A 10 -8.71 -11.76 -30.20
C ILE A 10 -7.66 -10.65 -30.36
N LEU A 11 -7.39 -10.17 -31.58
CA LEU A 11 -6.39 -9.13 -31.80
C LEU A 11 -6.86 -7.75 -31.32
N ILE A 12 -8.17 -7.46 -31.38
CA ILE A 12 -8.73 -6.19 -30.87
C ILE A 12 -8.79 -6.18 -29.33
N LEU A 13 -8.91 -7.34 -28.67
CA LEU A 13 -8.89 -7.44 -27.21
C LEU A 13 -7.49 -7.21 -26.61
N LEU A 14 -6.41 -7.50 -27.35
CA LEU A 14 -5.04 -7.18 -26.89
C LEU A 14 -4.71 -5.68 -26.96
N VAL A 15 -5.34 -4.93 -27.87
CA VAL A 15 -5.04 -3.51 -28.07
C VAL A 15 -5.77 -2.63 -27.05
N THR A 16 -6.92 -3.04 -26.50
CA THR A 16 -7.63 -2.26 -25.47
C THR A 16 -7.04 -2.42 -24.07
N LEU A 17 -6.20 -3.42 -23.81
CA LEU A 17 -5.63 -3.64 -22.47
C LEU A 17 -4.34 -2.85 -22.20
N THR A 18 -3.68 -2.32 -23.22
CA THR A 18 -2.38 -1.64 -23.07
C THR A 18 -2.47 -0.11 -23.02
N ALA A 19 -3.69 0.45 -23.06
CA ALA A 19 -3.94 1.89 -22.90
C ALA A 19 -4.59 2.27 -21.55
N CYS A 20 -4.81 1.30 -20.64
CA CYS A 20 -4.83 1.65 -19.23
C CYS A 20 -3.40 2.03 -18.87
N ASN A 21 -3.09 3.33 -19.00
CA ASN A 21 -2.03 3.95 -18.23
C ASN A 21 -2.27 3.52 -16.77
N ILE A 22 -1.57 2.48 -16.33
CA ILE A 22 -1.41 2.21 -14.91
C ILE A 22 -0.61 3.41 -14.42
N LYS A 23 -1.32 4.48 -14.06
CA LYS A 23 -0.80 5.44 -13.11
C LYS A 23 -0.55 4.56 -11.88
N ASN A 24 0.69 4.14 -11.69
CA ASN A 24 1.14 3.70 -10.38
C ASN A 24 0.94 4.94 -9.50
N SER A 25 -0.26 5.06 -8.92
CA SER A 25 -0.65 6.20 -8.11
C SER A 25 0.20 6.14 -6.86
N SER A 26 1.32 6.86 -6.86
CA SER A 26 2.11 7.10 -5.67
C SER A 26 1.48 8.23 -4.87
N TYR A 27 1.63 8.15 -3.55
CA TYR A 27 1.27 9.22 -2.63
C TYR A 27 2.53 10.04 -2.38
N THR A 28 2.52 11.31 -2.81
CA THR A 28 3.59 12.26 -2.56
C THR A 28 3.29 13.04 -1.29
N VAL A 29 4.22 13.04 -0.34
CA VAL A 29 4.15 13.87 0.87
C VAL A 29 4.85 15.23 0.63
N LEU A 30 4.66 16.20 1.52
CA LEU A 30 5.09 17.59 1.33
C LEU A 30 6.61 17.76 1.12
N ASP A 31 7.42 16.81 1.59
CA ASP A 31 8.88 16.78 1.41
C ASP A 31 9.31 16.19 0.05
N GLY A 32 8.36 15.81 -0.81
CA GLY A 32 8.60 15.22 -2.11
C GLY A 32 8.84 13.72 -2.09
N LYS A 33 8.77 13.05 -0.93
CA LYS A 33 8.89 11.60 -0.85
C LYS A 33 7.64 10.92 -1.39
N GLU A 34 7.85 9.82 -2.12
CA GLU A 34 6.77 9.04 -2.73
C GLU A 34 6.62 7.66 -2.08
N TYR A 35 5.36 7.27 -1.87
CA TYR A 35 4.97 5.99 -1.32
C TYR A 35 3.96 5.28 -2.23
N LYS A 36 4.10 3.97 -2.39
CA LYS A 36 3.22 3.17 -3.27
C LYS A 36 1.86 2.82 -2.66
N TYR A 37 1.80 2.71 -1.34
CA TYR A 37 0.62 2.19 -0.63
C TYR A 37 0.13 3.17 0.42
N LYS A 38 -1.20 3.22 0.58
CA LYS A 38 -1.88 3.80 1.74
C LYS A 38 -2.54 2.66 2.50
N LEU A 39 -2.10 2.41 3.73
CA LEU A 39 -2.65 1.35 4.59
C LEU A 39 -3.44 1.95 5.73
N GLU A 40 -4.60 1.37 6.01
CA GLU A 40 -5.31 1.60 7.27
C GLU A 40 -5.06 0.42 8.18
N LEU A 41 -4.33 0.66 9.27
CA LEU A 41 -3.91 -0.33 10.23
C LEU A 41 -4.71 -0.14 11.51
N THR A 42 -5.35 -1.20 11.96
CA THR A 42 -6.22 -1.18 13.12
C THR A 42 -5.74 -2.22 14.12
N GLY A 43 -5.69 -1.87 15.40
CA GLY A 43 -5.34 -2.79 16.46
C GLY A 43 -5.28 -2.12 17.84
N THR A 44 -5.01 -2.91 18.87
CA THR A 44 -5.04 -2.46 20.27
C THR A 44 -3.62 -2.38 20.82
N LEU A 45 -3.26 -1.22 21.38
CA LEU A 45 -1.97 -1.05 22.05
C LEU A 45 -1.91 -1.90 23.35
N PRO A 46 -0.70 -2.30 23.81
CA PRO A 46 -0.56 -2.99 25.09
C PRO A 46 -1.23 -2.19 26.22
N ASN A 47 -2.06 -2.86 27.02
CA ASN A 47 -2.83 -2.28 28.13
C ASN A 47 -3.89 -1.22 27.74
N ALA A 48 -4.18 -1.04 26.46
CA ALA A 48 -5.28 -0.18 26.03
C ALA A 48 -6.61 -0.93 26.11
N SER A 49 -7.66 -0.24 26.60
CA SER A 49 -9.02 -0.77 26.59
C SER A 49 -9.75 -0.56 25.27
N GLN A 50 -9.21 0.27 24.38
CA GLN A 50 -9.82 0.67 23.12
C GLN A 50 -8.86 0.44 21.96
N GLU A 51 -9.44 0.20 20.79
CA GLU A 51 -8.71 0.03 19.54
C GLU A 51 -8.19 1.38 19.02
N SER A 52 -7.05 1.34 18.33
CA SER A 52 -6.45 2.47 17.64
C SER A 52 -6.42 2.21 16.14
N LYS A 53 -6.53 3.29 15.36
CA LYS A 53 -6.43 3.25 13.90
C LYS A 53 -5.32 4.19 13.45
N TYR A 54 -4.39 3.66 12.67
CA TYR A 54 -3.34 4.42 11.99
C TYR A 54 -3.55 4.36 10.50
N THR A 55 -3.48 5.51 9.84
CA THR A 55 -3.42 5.57 8.39
C THR A 55 -1.99 5.93 8.01
N ILE A 56 -1.32 5.07 7.25
CA ILE A 56 0.09 5.28 6.86
C ILE A 56 0.27 5.25 5.36
N LEU A 57 1.31 5.93 4.88
CA LEU A 57 1.86 5.76 3.55
C LEU A 57 3.16 4.94 3.64
N THR A 58 3.33 3.94 2.79
CA THR A 58 4.50 3.05 2.83
C THR A 58 4.81 2.43 1.46
N ASN A 59 6.03 1.93 1.31
CA ASN A 59 6.45 1.11 0.17
C ASN A 59 6.43 -0.39 0.50
N ASP A 60 6.12 -0.76 1.74
CA ASP A 60 5.96 -2.14 2.21
C ASP A 60 4.50 -2.41 2.57
N ASN A 61 3.80 -3.19 1.74
CA ASN A 61 2.39 -3.53 1.97
C ASN A 61 2.17 -4.62 3.03
N THR A 62 3.24 -5.13 3.65
CA THR A 62 3.20 -6.17 4.69
C THR A 62 3.28 -5.59 6.10
N LEU A 63 3.41 -4.27 6.25
CA LEU A 63 3.42 -3.62 7.55
C LEU A 63 2.11 -3.86 8.31
N THR A 64 2.24 -4.22 9.58
CA THR A 64 1.11 -4.49 10.48
C THR A 64 0.97 -3.38 11.51
N PHE A 65 -0.22 -3.28 12.12
CA PHE A 65 -0.47 -2.36 13.23
C PHE A 65 0.59 -2.52 14.34
N GLU A 66 0.88 -3.76 14.74
CA GLU A 66 1.83 -4.04 15.83
C GLU A 66 3.25 -3.52 15.53
N LYS A 67 3.77 -3.77 14.32
CA LYS A 67 5.10 -3.28 13.91
C LYS A 67 5.17 -1.76 13.92
N VAL A 68 4.17 -1.11 13.32
CA VAL A 68 4.10 0.36 13.26
C VAL A 68 3.95 0.96 14.65
N ALA A 69 3.02 0.46 15.45
CA ALA A 69 2.83 0.89 16.83
C ALA A 69 4.11 0.74 17.65
N LYS A 70 4.74 -0.45 17.62
CA LYS A 70 5.95 -0.74 18.38
C LYS A 70 7.12 0.15 17.95
N SER A 71 7.23 0.48 16.66
CA SER A 71 8.25 1.42 16.17
C SER A 71 8.13 2.83 16.76
N ILE A 72 6.94 3.22 17.23
CA ILE A 72 6.65 4.55 17.80
C ILE A 72 7.00 4.59 19.29
N TYR A 73 6.59 3.58 20.08
CA TYR A 73 6.72 3.61 21.54
C TYR A 73 7.90 2.81 22.10
N SER A 74 8.50 1.90 21.32
CA SER A 74 9.62 1.07 21.82
C SER A 74 10.90 1.88 21.95
N SER A 75 11.67 1.60 23.01
CA SER A 75 13.03 2.15 23.19
C SER A 75 14.13 1.27 22.56
N ASN A 76 13.77 0.12 21.96
CA ASN A 76 14.72 -0.75 21.27
C ASN A 76 14.79 -0.35 19.79
N SER A 77 15.96 0.11 19.33
CA SER A 77 16.16 0.54 17.94
C SER A 77 15.90 -0.54 16.90
N LYS A 78 15.97 -1.83 17.26
CA LYS A 78 15.62 -2.93 16.35
C LYS A 78 14.14 -2.98 15.99
N ASP A 79 13.27 -2.40 16.82
CA ASP A 79 11.83 -2.40 16.58
C ASP A 79 11.39 -1.35 15.55
N SER A 80 12.28 -0.41 15.18
CA SER A 80 12.07 0.58 14.11
C SER A 80 13.03 0.43 12.93
N ASP A 81 13.95 -0.54 13.00
CA ASP A 81 14.97 -0.75 11.96
C ASP A 81 14.34 -1.20 10.64
N GLY A 82 14.74 -0.53 9.55
CA GLY A 82 14.24 -0.81 8.20
C GLY A 82 12.75 -0.51 7.97
N ILE A 83 12.05 0.10 8.94
CA ILE A 83 10.64 0.46 8.78
C ILE A 83 10.53 1.86 8.18
N ASP A 84 9.98 1.95 6.97
CA ASP A 84 9.71 3.21 6.29
C ASP A 84 8.20 3.43 6.08
N TYR A 85 7.66 4.42 6.79
CA TYR A 85 6.29 4.90 6.59
C TYR A 85 6.17 6.39 6.92
N TYR A 86 5.10 7.00 6.41
CA TYR A 86 4.64 8.32 6.81
C TYR A 86 3.26 8.20 7.47
N LEU A 87 3.11 8.68 8.70
CA LEU A 87 1.84 8.64 9.42
C LEU A 87 0.94 9.79 8.99
N LEU A 88 -0.24 9.47 8.46
CA LEU A 88 -1.29 10.45 8.23
C LEU A 88 -2.02 10.68 9.55
N LEU A 89 -1.83 11.87 10.12
CA LEU A 89 -2.65 12.33 11.24
C LEU A 89 -4.00 12.75 10.66
N ASN A 90 -5.06 12.07 11.09
CA ASN A 90 -6.41 12.49 10.78
C ASN A 90 -6.75 13.68 11.71
N GLU A 91 -7.17 14.81 11.14
CA GLU A 91 -7.67 15.99 11.88
C GLU A 91 -9.00 15.71 12.58
#